data_AF-A0A3L6JIE0-F1
#
_entry.id   AF-A0A3L6JIE0-F1
#
_cell.length_a   1.000
_cell.length_b   1.000
_cell.length_c   1.000
_cell.angle_alpha   90.00
_cell.angle_beta   90.00
_cell.angle_gamma   90.00
#
_symmetry.space_group_name_H-M   'P 1'
#
loop_
_entity.id
_entity.type
_entity.pdbx_description
1 polymer ?
#
loop_
_entity_poly.entity_id
_entity_poly.type
_entity_poly.pdbx_seq_one_letter_code
_entity_poly.pdbx_strand_id
1 'polypeptide(L)'
;MGWCVMVKGPCLGEKCDFWARVKLRKQTVDEIVGEILSSMTPCADTSIADIEGALDSYWGDIGIKDMEAIRREEPGLYSKMKQVEAKVHSKLNSSSS
;
A
#
# COMPACT_ATOMS: atom_id res chain seq x y z
N MET A 1 -28.97 26.12 -8.09
CA MET A 1 -28.54 24.95 -8.88
C MET A 1 -27.12 24.63 -8.47
N GLY A 2 -26.93 23.61 -7.62
CA GLY A 2 -25.61 23.21 -7.14
C GLY A 2 -24.88 22.42 -8.22
N TRP A 3 -23.74 22.93 -8.69
CA TRP A 3 -22.87 22.21 -9.61
C TRP A 3 -22.06 21.18 -8.81
N CYS A 4 -22.49 19.93 -8.83
CA CYS A 4 -21.62 18.81 -8.52
C CYS A 4 -20.59 18.72 -9.65
N VAL A 5 -19.45 19.41 -9.48
CA VAL A 5 -18.28 19.22 -10.33
C VAL A 5 -17.74 17.82 -10.00
N MET A 6 -18.24 16.81 -10.71
CA MET A 6 -17.52 15.54 -10.80
C MET A 6 -16.21 15.85 -11.50
N VAL A 7 -15.16 16.10 -10.72
CA VAL A 7 -13.78 16.10 -11.20
C VAL A 7 -13.56 14.74 -11.83
N LYS A 8 -13.59 14.72 -13.16
CA LYS A 8 -13.13 13.59 -13.97
C LYS A 8 -11.67 13.40 -13.56
N GLY A 9 -11.41 12.48 -12.63
CA GLY A 9 -10.05 12.12 -12.27
C GLY A 9 -9.30 11.74 -13.55
N PRO A 10 -7.97 11.91 -13.60
CA PRO A 10 -7.15 11.67 -14.81
C PRO A 10 -7.12 10.21 -15.29
N CYS A 11 -8.03 9.38 -14.80
CA CYS A 11 -8.13 7.95 -15.00
C CYS A 11 -9.05 7.60 -16.18
N LEU A 12 -8.45 7.15 -17.29
CA LEU A 12 -9.15 6.48 -18.39
C LEU A 12 -9.07 4.95 -18.19
N GLY A 13 -10.02 4.38 -17.45
CA GLY A 13 -10.28 2.92 -17.46
C GLY A 13 -10.22 2.18 -16.11
N GLU A 14 -10.66 0.91 -16.15
CA GLU A 14 -10.82 -0.08 -15.04
C GLU A 14 -9.53 -0.43 -14.26
N LYS A 15 -8.37 0.11 -14.66
CA LYS A 15 -7.04 -0.21 -14.11
C LYS A 15 -6.33 1.04 -13.58
N CYS A 16 -7.06 1.99 -12.99
CA CYS A 16 -6.42 3.22 -12.54
C CYS A 16 -6.03 3.19 -11.06
N ASP A 17 -4.73 3.11 -10.81
CA ASP A 17 -4.12 3.20 -9.48
C ASP A 17 -4.01 4.66 -8.98
N PHE A 18 -4.56 5.65 -9.70
CA PHE A 18 -4.40 7.08 -9.36
C PHE A 18 -4.85 7.41 -7.94
N TRP A 19 -6.02 6.93 -7.53
CA TRP A 19 -6.53 7.16 -6.18
C TRP A 19 -5.69 6.45 -5.11
N ALA A 20 -5.20 5.24 -5.42
CA ALA A 20 -4.28 4.51 -4.55
C ALA A 20 -2.97 5.29 -4.35
N ARG A 21 -2.37 5.78 -5.44
CA ARG A 21 -1.16 6.61 -5.42
C ARG A 21 -1.36 7.90 -4.63
N VAL A 22 -2.48 8.60 -4.82
CA VAL A 22 -2.82 9.82 -4.07
C VAL A 22 -3.02 9.52 -2.58
N LYS A 23 -3.69 8.42 -2.23
CA LYS A 23 -3.88 7.98 -0.84
C LYS A 23 -2.52 7.70 -0.19
N LEU A 24 -1.66 6.92 -0.84
CA LEU A 24 -0.32 6.61 -0.37
C LEU A 24 0.58 7.84 -0.24
N ARG A 25 0.44 8.84 -1.12
CA ARG A 25 1.16 10.11 -0.99
C ARG A 25 0.77 10.87 0.27
N LYS A 26 -0.51 10.85 0.63
CA LYS A 26 -1.06 11.59 1.78
C LYS A 26 -0.77 10.90 3.13
N GLN A 27 -0.80 9.57 3.17
CA GLN A 27 -0.51 8.83 4.41
C GLN A 27 0.98 8.80 4.72
N THR A 28 1.36 8.77 5.99
CA THR A 28 2.76 8.55 6.39
C THR A 28 3.14 7.07 6.29
N VAL A 29 4.44 6.78 6.25
CA VAL A 29 4.94 5.39 6.27
C VAL A 29 4.40 4.65 7.49
N ASP A 30 4.35 5.31 8.65
CA ASP A 30 3.92 4.69 9.91
C ASP A 30 2.43 4.35 9.94
N GLU A 31 1.58 5.22 9.38
CA GLU A 31 0.15 4.94 9.23
C GLU A 31 -0.10 3.72 8.35
N ILE A 32 0.59 3.63 7.21
CA ILE A 32 0.44 2.50 6.28
C ILE A 32 0.91 1.21 6.95
N VAL A 33 2.05 1.26 7.67
CA VAL A 33 2.52 0.11 8.47
C VAL A 33 1.48 -0.28 9.51
N GLY A 34 0.87 0.67 10.21
CA GLY A 34 -0.18 0.42 11.19
C GLY A 34 -1.43 -0.24 10.58
N GLU A 35 -1.88 0.21 9.41
CA GLU A 35 -3.00 -0.41 8.70
C GLU A 35 -2.66 -1.84 8.25
N ILE A 36 -1.47 -2.05 7.70
CA ILE A 36 -1.01 -3.39 7.28
C ILE A 36 -0.96 -4.32 8.49
N LEU A 37 -0.31 -3.90 9.59
CA LEU A 37 -0.24 -4.68 10.81
C LEU A 37 -1.62 -4.91 11.45
N SER A 38 -2.57 -3.98 11.30
CA SER A 38 -3.94 -4.17 11.77
C SER A 38 -4.73 -5.16 10.89
N SER A 39 -4.41 -5.22 9.60
CA SER A 39 -5.02 -6.17 8.66
C SER A 39 -4.40 -7.58 8.78
N MET A 40 -3.11 -7.64 9.11
CA MET A 40 -2.39 -8.84 9.52
C MET A 40 -2.81 -9.19 10.96
N THR A 41 -3.93 -9.90 11.09
CA THR A 41 -4.38 -10.44 12.40
C THR A 41 -3.19 -11.10 13.11
N PRO A 42 -2.94 -10.86 14.40
CA PRO A 42 -1.79 -11.40 15.11
C PRO A 42 -1.96 -12.91 15.37
N CYS A 43 -1.83 -13.72 14.32
CA CYS A 43 -1.55 -15.13 14.46
C CYS A 43 -0.05 -15.26 14.74
N ALA A 44 0.28 -15.86 15.89
CA ALA A 44 1.62 -15.98 16.46
C ALA A 44 2.65 -16.75 15.60
N ASP A 45 2.29 -17.14 14.38
CA ASP A 45 3.06 -17.98 13.45
C ASP A 45 3.01 -17.42 12.01
N THR A 46 3.06 -16.10 11.84
CA THR A 46 3.10 -15.50 10.50
C THR A 46 4.51 -15.69 9.92
N SER A 47 4.66 -16.66 9.01
CA SER A 47 5.93 -16.90 8.32
C SER A 47 6.26 -15.75 7.36
N ILE A 48 7.55 -15.58 7.01
CA ILE A 48 7.99 -14.53 6.08
C ILE A 48 7.25 -14.60 4.73
N ALA A 49 6.92 -15.82 4.28
CA ALA A 49 6.13 -16.05 3.06
C ALA A 49 4.70 -15.50 3.17
N ASP A 50 4.07 -15.58 4.34
CA ASP A 50 2.74 -15.01 4.60
C ASP A 50 2.78 -13.48 4.64
N ILE A 51 3.91 -12.88 5.07
CA ILE A 51 4.07 -11.42 5.10
C ILE A 51 4.12 -10.85 3.68
N GLU A 52 4.92 -11.45 2.78
CA GLU A 52 5.00 -10.97 1.39
C GLU A 52 3.66 -11.13 0.66
N GLY A 53 2.95 -12.24 0.88
CA GLY A 53 1.61 -12.45 0.32
C GLY A 53 0.57 -11.47 0.86
N ALA A 54 0.63 -11.15 2.16
CA ALA A 54 -0.27 -10.16 2.76
C ALA A 54 0.05 -8.72 2.32
N LEU A 55 1.32 -8.39 2.10
CA LEU A 55 1.73 -7.10 1.52
C LEU A 55 1.20 -6.97 0.08
N ASP A 56 1.42 -7.98 -0.77
CA ASP A 56 0.89 -7.99 -2.14
C ASP A 56 -0.63 -7.86 -2.17
N SER A 57 -1.32 -8.62 -1.31
CA SER A 57 -2.79 -8.55 -1.16
C SER A 57 -3.24 -7.16 -0.70
N TYR A 58 -2.55 -6.54 0.26
CA TYR A 58 -2.86 -5.19 0.72
C TYR A 58 -2.70 -4.16 -0.40
N TRP A 59 -1.60 -4.22 -1.15
CA TRP A 59 -1.36 -3.33 -2.29
C TRP A 59 -2.45 -3.51 -3.34
N GLY A 60 -2.83 -4.75 -3.65
CA GLY A 60 -3.94 -5.05 -4.56
C GLY A 60 -5.28 -4.50 -4.08
N ASP A 61 -5.60 -4.63 -2.79
CA ASP A 61 -6.85 -4.18 -2.17
C ASP A 61 -7.01 -2.65 -2.23
N ILE A 62 -5.93 -1.91 -1.95
CA ILE A 62 -5.95 -0.45 -2.08
C ILE A 62 -5.96 0.03 -3.54
N GLY A 63 -5.82 -0.89 -4.50
CA GLY A 63 -5.91 -0.62 -5.93
C GLY A 63 -4.56 -0.38 -6.62
N ILE A 64 -3.45 -0.82 -6.03
CA ILE A 64 -2.13 -0.89 -6.67
C ILE A 64 -2.00 -2.27 -7.32
N LYS A 65 -2.19 -2.34 -8.64
CA LYS A 65 -2.11 -3.60 -9.39
C LYS A 65 -0.77 -3.79 -10.10
N ASP A 66 -0.02 -2.71 -10.28
CA ASP A 66 1.22 -2.72 -11.08
C ASP A 66 2.35 -1.95 -10.38
N MET A 67 3.12 -2.67 -9.54
CA MET A 67 4.27 -2.09 -8.84
C MET A 67 5.39 -1.66 -9.81
N GLU A 68 5.53 -2.34 -10.96
CA GLU A 68 6.52 -1.96 -11.97
C GLU A 68 6.19 -0.61 -12.62
N ALA A 69 4.90 -0.36 -12.91
CA ALA A 69 4.44 0.94 -13.38
C ALA A 69 4.77 2.04 -12.35
N ILE A 70 4.51 1.81 -11.07
CA ILE A 70 4.86 2.78 -10.01
C ILE A 70 6.37 2.99 -9.92
N ARG A 71 7.18 1.93 -10.04
CA ARG A 71 8.63 2.05 -10.04
C ARG A 71 9.14 2.95 -11.18
N ARG A 72 8.51 2.87 -12.36
CA ARG A 72 8.88 3.67 -13.55
C ARG A 72 8.34 5.09 -13.49
N GLU A 73 7.08 5.27 -13.10
CA GLU A 73 6.39 6.56 -13.13
C GLU A 73 6.65 7.40 -11.88
N GLU A 74 6.72 6.77 -10.71
CA GLU A 74 6.83 7.42 -9.40
C GLU A 74 7.87 6.72 -8.50
N PRO A 75 9.18 6.85 -8.80
CA PRO A 75 10.23 6.17 -8.03
C PRO A 75 10.26 6.58 -6.55
N GLY A 76 9.83 7.81 -6.22
CA GLY A 76 9.69 8.26 -4.84
C GLY A 76 8.57 7.55 -4.08
N LEU A 77 7.45 7.27 -4.75
CA LEU A 77 6.35 6.50 -4.16
C LEU A 77 6.75 5.04 -3.99
N TYR A 78 7.42 4.47 -4.98
CA TYR A 78 7.98 3.11 -4.89
C TYR A 78 8.96 2.97 -3.71
N SER A 79 9.88 3.93 -3.54
CA SER A 79 10.80 3.94 -2.39
C SER A 79 10.07 4.02 -1.05
N LYS A 80 8.97 4.77 -0.98
CA LYS A 80 8.11 4.83 0.21
C LYS A 80 7.43 3.49 0.49
N MET A 81 6.91 2.81 -0.54
CA MET A 81 6.34 1.47 -0.40
C MET A 81 7.38 0.48 0.11
N LYS A 82 8.59 0.44 -0.48
CA LYS A 82 9.69 -0.41 0.03
C LYS A 82 10.04 -0.14 1.48
N GLN A 83 9.98 1.13 1.93
CA GLN A 83 10.20 1.48 3.33
C GLN A 83 9.08 0.98 4.25
N VAL A 84 7.82 1.02 3.80
CA VAL A 84 6.69 0.43 4.52
C VAL A 84 6.92 -1.07 4.70
N GLU A 85 7.21 -1.80 3.62
CA GLU A 85 7.47 -3.24 3.68
C GLU A 85 8.61 -3.57 4.64
N ALA A 86 9.75 -2.88 4.54
CA ALA A 86 10.88 -3.09 5.44
C ALA A 86 10.53 -2.85 6.91
N LYS A 87 9.71 -1.83 7.22
CA LYS A 87 9.23 -1.58 8.58
C LYS A 87 8.28 -2.66 9.07
N VAL A 88 7.37 -3.15 8.23
CA VAL A 88 6.46 -4.25 8.57
C VAL A 88 7.26 -5.51 8.92
N HIS A 89 8.23 -5.88 8.07
CA HIS A 89 9.13 -7.00 8.35
C HIS A 89 9.90 -6.81 9.67
N SER A 90 10.43 -5.61 9.92
CA SER A 90 11.13 -5.32 11.17
C SER A 90 10.22 -5.46 12.39
N LYS A 91 8.96 -5.00 12.32
CA LYS A 91 8.00 -5.06 13.41
C LYS A 91 7.59 -6.49 13.73
N LEU A 92 7.32 -7.30 12.71
CA LEU A 92 6.93 -8.70 12.88
C LEU A 92 8.08 -9.55 13.40
N ASN A 93 9.32 -9.31 12.93
CA ASN A 93 10.50 -10.01 13.44
C ASN A 93 10.83 -9.66 14.90
N SER A 94 10.56 -8.41 15.34
CA SER A 94 10.73 -8.01 16.74
C SER A 94 9.68 -8.61 17.69
N SER A 95 8.56 -9.13 17.19
CA SER A 95 7.54 -9.79 18.01
C SER A 95 7.83 -11.27 18.30
N SER A 96 8.89 -11.84 17.71
CA SER A 96 9.31 -13.23 17.90
C SER A 96 10.53 -13.40 18.83
N SER A 97 10.88 -12.39 19.64
CA SER A 97 11.95 -12.46 20.65
C SER A 97 11.43 -12.34 22.07
#